data_AF-A0A9E1KXI6-F1
#
_entry.id   AF-A0A9E1KXI6-F1
#
_cell.length_a   1.000
_cell.length_b   1.000
_cell.length_c   1.000
_cell.angle_alpha   90.00
_cell.angle_beta   90.00
_cell.angle_gamma   90.00
#
_symmetry.space_group_name_H-M   'P 1'
#
loop_
_entity.id
_entity.type
_entity.pdbx_description
1 polymer ?
#
loop_
_entity_poly.entity_id
_entity_poly.type
_entity_poly.pdbx_seq_one_letter_code
_entity_poly.pdbx_strand_id
1 'polypeptide(L)'
;MKNYSKKQVIIDRDNFNPAIAYNLAKRVYYKNFKFKYKIAPQIKEDLLQEAWVRLFEMSGVKSTTSKYDDNYCRFWVAHNAMLAFIKTWEKQVRYKKIWKNAQDVIRCYPDLTFGSNFTSC
;
A
#
# COMPACT_ATOMS: atom_id res chain seq x y z
N MET A 1 2.12 -19.06 20.67
CA MET A 1 1.10 -18.38 19.83
C MET A 1 1.81 -17.35 18.94
N LYS A 2 1.79 -17.49 17.61
CA LYS A 2 2.40 -16.49 16.71
C LYS A 2 1.50 -15.25 16.69
N ASN A 3 2.04 -14.09 17.05
CA ASN A 3 1.28 -12.84 17.02
C ASN A 3 1.27 -12.29 15.59
N TYR A 4 0.18 -12.54 14.86
CA TYR A 4 -0.02 -12.06 13.49
C TYR A 4 -0.38 -10.55 13.42
N SER A 5 -0.61 -9.89 14.56
CA SER A 5 -0.93 -8.46 14.60
C SER A 5 0.28 -7.58 14.32
N LYS A 6 1.50 -8.05 14.62
CA LYS A 6 2.74 -7.32 14.36
C LYS A 6 3.37 -7.75 13.04
N LYS A 7 3.82 -6.77 12.26
CA LYS A 7 4.62 -7.02 11.04
C LYS A 7 5.87 -7.81 11.43
N GLN A 8 6.09 -8.94 10.75
CA GLN A 8 7.33 -9.68 10.88
C GLN A 8 8.45 -8.93 10.16
N VAL A 9 9.55 -8.71 10.89
CA VAL A 9 10.78 -8.08 10.40
C VAL A 9 11.92 -9.02 10.73
N ILE A 10 12.55 -9.57 9.69
CA ILE A 10 13.70 -10.46 9.76
C ILE A 10 14.65 -10.01 8.66
N ILE A 11 15.65 -9.23 9.06
CA ILE A 11 16.58 -8.56 8.15
C ILE A 11 17.87 -9.38 8.09
N ASP A 12 18.21 -9.83 6.89
CA ASP A 12 19.55 -10.22 6.48
C ASP A 12 20.16 -9.05 5.71
N ARG A 13 20.97 -8.24 6.40
CA ARG A 13 21.58 -7.04 5.83
C ARG A 13 22.74 -7.38 4.91
N ASP A 14 23.52 -8.40 5.28
CA ASP A 14 24.80 -8.72 4.65
C ASP A 14 24.60 -9.33 3.26
N ASN A 15 23.52 -10.08 3.06
CA ASN A 15 23.21 -10.71 1.77
C ASN A 15 22.13 -10.00 0.96
N PHE A 16 21.62 -8.85 1.42
CA PHE A 16 20.58 -8.12 0.70
C PHE A 16 21.15 -7.33 -0.47
N ASN A 17 20.71 -7.67 -1.69
CA ASN A 17 21.05 -6.92 -2.88
C ASN A 17 19.92 -5.93 -3.24
N PRO A 18 20.13 -4.61 -3.05
CA PRO A 18 19.09 -3.61 -3.30
C PRO A 18 18.71 -3.49 -4.77
N ALA A 19 19.65 -3.70 -5.70
CA ALA A 19 19.38 -3.61 -7.13
C ALA A 19 18.43 -4.72 -7.60
N ILE A 20 18.62 -5.95 -7.11
CA ILE A 20 17.72 -7.08 -7.41
C ILE A 20 16.32 -6.82 -6.85
N ALA A 21 16.24 -6.33 -5.60
CA ALA A 21 14.96 -6.02 -4.96
C ALA A 21 14.19 -4.92 -5.72
N TYR A 22 14.88 -3.85 -6.13
CA TYR A 22 14.26 -2.75 -6.87
C TYR A 22 13.80 -3.19 -8.28
N ASN A 23 14.59 -4.01 -8.98
CA ASN A 23 14.19 -4.59 -10.26
C ASN A 23 12.97 -5.50 -10.16
N LEU A 24 12.90 -6.32 -9.10
CA LEU A 24 11.73 -7.13 -8.79
C LEU A 24 10.48 -6.26 -8.54
N ALA A 25 10.62 -5.21 -7.72
CA ALA A 25 9.54 -4.26 -7.45
C ALA A 25 9.03 -3.60 -8.74
N LYS A 26 9.92 -3.12 -9.61
CA LYS A 26 9.56 -2.58 -10.93
C LYS A 26 8.74 -3.59 -11.74
N ARG A 27 9.21 -4.84 -11.83
CA ARG A 27 8.49 -5.91 -12.55
C ARG A 27 7.08 -6.14 -11.99
N VAL A 28 6.94 -6.17 -10.67
CA VAL A 28 5.64 -6.30 -9.99
C VAL A 28 4.71 -5.13 -10.31
N TYR A 29 5.24 -3.90 -10.27
CA TYR A 29 4.49 -2.69 -10.58
C TYR A 29 3.93 -2.71 -12.01
N TYR A 30 4.79 -2.94 -13.01
CA TYR A 30 4.37 -2.93 -14.40
C TYR A 30 3.38 -4.06 -14.72
N LYS A 31 3.54 -5.23 -14.08
CA LYS A 31 2.66 -6.39 -14.30
C LYS A 31 1.28 -6.24 -13.65
N ASN A 32 1.20 -5.68 -12.44
CA ASN A 32 -0.03 -5.76 -11.63
C ASN A 32 -0.69 -4.41 -11.32
N PHE A 33 0.04 -3.29 -11.38
CA PHE A 33 -0.42 -2.01 -10.84
C PHE A 33 -0.60 -0.92 -11.90
N LYS A 34 0.36 -0.76 -12.81
CA LYS A 34 0.38 0.35 -13.80
C LYS A 34 -0.96 0.58 -14.51
N PHE A 35 -1.59 -0.49 -14.99
CA PHE A 35 -2.83 -0.40 -15.75
C PHE A 35 -4.09 -0.68 -14.93
N LYS A 36 -3.94 -1.24 -13.73
CA LYS A 36 -5.06 -1.62 -12.86
C LYS A 36 -5.57 -0.45 -12.03
N TYR A 37 -4.69 0.46 -11.62
CA TYR A 37 -5.04 1.60 -10.77
C TYR A 37 -4.70 2.90 -11.49
N LYS A 38 -5.70 3.78 -11.66
CA LYS A 38 -5.53 5.08 -12.35
C LYS A 38 -4.45 5.96 -11.71
N ILE A 39 -4.30 5.88 -10.39
CA ILE A 39 -3.32 6.66 -9.64
C ILE A 39 -1.90 6.07 -9.70
N ALA A 40 -1.74 4.77 -10.01
CA ALA A 40 -0.46 4.08 -9.92
C ALA A 40 0.70 4.81 -10.65
N PRO A 41 0.51 5.41 -11.84
CA PRO A 41 1.57 6.20 -12.49
C PRO A 41 2.04 7.41 -11.69
N GLN A 42 1.15 8.07 -10.94
CA GLN A 42 1.46 9.27 -10.18
C GLN A 42 2.21 8.95 -8.88
N ILE A 43 1.87 7.82 -8.24
CA ILE A 43 2.49 7.36 -6.99
C ILE A 43 3.47 6.20 -7.23
N LYS A 44 4.05 6.12 -8.44
CA LYS A 44 4.89 5.00 -8.86
C LYS A 44 6.08 4.82 -7.94
N GLU A 45 6.81 5.89 -7.65
CA GLU A 45 8.02 5.80 -6.84
C GLU A 45 7.69 5.42 -5.39
N ASP A 46 6.59 5.92 -4.82
CA ASP A 46 6.13 5.53 -3.49
C ASP A 46 5.80 4.02 -3.43
N LEU A 47 5.14 3.49 -4.47
CA LEU A 47 4.85 2.06 -4.57
C LEU A 47 6.13 1.22 -4.64
N LEU A 48 7.10 1.66 -5.45
CA LEU A 48 8.39 0.98 -5.56
C LEU A 48 9.15 1.01 -4.22
N GLN A 49 9.11 2.14 -3.53
CA GLN A 49 9.74 2.31 -2.22
C GLN A 49 9.11 1.40 -1.17
N GLU A 50 7.79 1.34 -1.07
CA GLU A 50 7.08 0.46 -0.12
C GLU A 50 7.39 -1.02 -0.36
N ALA A 51 7.43 -1.44 -1.63
CA ALA A 51 7.83 -2.80 -1.96
C ALA A 51 9.28 -3.08 -1.60
N TRP A 52 10.19 -2.14 -1.87
CA TRP A 52 11.61 -2.27 -1.58
C TRP A 52 11.87 -2.36 -0.07
N VAL A 53 11.26 -1.47 0.73
CA VAL A 53 11.33 -1.52 2.19
C VAL A 53 10.83 -2.86 2.70
N ARG A 54 9.69 -3.35 2.18
CA ARG A 54 9.16 -4.65 2.63
C ARG A 54 10.05 -5.83 2.26
N LEU A 55 10.69 -5.79 1.09
CA LEU A 55 11.66 -6.82 0.68
C LEU A 55 12.90 -6.81 1.57
N PHE A 56 13.35 -5.63 2.01
CA PHE A 56 14.45 -5.51 2.96
C PHE A 56 14.06 -6.01 4.35
N GLU A 57 12.90 -5.61 4.87
CA GLU A 57 12.38 -6.08 6.16
C GLU A 57 12.21 -7.60 6.24
N MET A 58 12.07 -8.27 5.09
CA MET A 58 11.90 -9.72 4.98
C MET A 58 13.10 -10.41 4.33
N SER A 59 14.26 -9.75 4.20
CA SER A 59 15.39 -10.32 3.46
C SER A 59 15.95 -11.60 4.07
N GLY A 60 15.83 -11.77 5.40
CA GLY A 60 16.23 -12.97 6.12
C GLY A 60 15.18 -14.07 6.15
N VAL A 61 14.00 -13.85 5.56
CA VAL A 61 12.97 -14.88 5.43
C VAL A 61 13.30 -15.80 4.27
N LYS A 62 13.70 -17.04 4.58
CA LYS A 62 13.90 -18.11 3.60
C LYS A 62 12.61 -18.88 3.40
N SER A 63 12.35 -19.35 2.17
CA SER A 63 11.25 -20.28 1.92
C SER A 63 11.44 -21.54 2.78
N THR A 64 10.43 -21.87 3.60
CA THR A 64 10.44 -23.07 4.45
C THR A 64 9.92 -24.30 3.69
N THR A 65 9.52 -24.14 2.43
CA THR A 65 8.86 -25.19 1.64
C THR A 65 9.51 -25.30 0.27
N SER A 66 9.85 -26.53 -0.15
CA SER A 66 10.43 -26.82 -1.47
C SER A 66 9.51 -26.50 -2.66
N LYS A 67 8.22 -26.23 -2.41
CA LYS A 67 7.21 -25.99 -3.46
C LYS A 67 7.38 -24.65 -4.19
N TYR A 68 7.92 -23.64 -3.52
CA TYR A 68 8.06 -22.29 -4.09
C TYR A 68 9.47 -21.77 -3.83
N ASP A 69 10.07 -21.21 -4.89
CA ASP A 69 11.39 -20.59 -4.80
C ASP A 69 11.31 -19.23 -4.07
N ASP A 70 12.45 -18.78 -3.57
CA ASP A 70 12.54 -17.52 -2.83
C ASP A 70 12.13 -16.32 -3.69
N ASN A 71 12.32 -16.40 -5.02
CA ASN A 71 11.90 -15.35 -5.95
C ASN A 71 10.38 -15.23 -6.03
N TYR A 72 9.65 -16.35 -6.06
CA TYR A 72 8.19 -16.36 -6.01
C TYR A 72 7.68 -15.77 -4.70
N CYS A 73 8.29 -16.14 -3.57
CA CYS A 73 7.95 -15.56 -2.27
C CYS A 73 8.18 -14.05 -2.26
N ARG A 74 9.35 -13.58 -2.70
CA ARG A 74 9.69 -12.14 -2.80
C ARG A 74 8.73 -11.39 -3.72
N PHE A 75 8.30 -11.99 -4.83
CA PHE A 75 7.32 -11.38 -5.74
C PHE A 75 6.02 -11.03 -5.01
N TRP A 76 5.48 -11.97 -4.22
CA TRP A 76 4.23 -11.74 -3.48
C TRP A 76 4.41 -10.80 -2.30
N VAL A 77 5.58 -10.80 -1.65
CA VAL A 77 5.91 -9.78 -0.63
C VAL A 77 5.82 -8.37 -1.22
N ALA A 78 6.47 -8.14 -2.36
CA ALA A 78 6.41 -6.85 -3.05
C ALA A 78 4.99 -6.50 -3.52
N HIS A 79 4.27 -7.47 -4.09
CA HIS A 79 2.87 -7.27 -4.52
C HIS A 79 1.97 -6.83 -3.37
N ASN A 80 2.03 -7.52 -2.24
CA ASN A 80 1.18 -7.24 -1.09
C ASN A 80 1.51 -5.88 -0.45
N ALA A 81 2.79 -5.50 -0.42
CA ALA A 81 3.22 -4.18 0.06
C ALA A 81 2.60 -3.05 -0.80
N MET A 82 2.76 -3.13 -2.12
CA MET A 82 2.17 -2.16 -3.06
C MET A 82 0.65 -2.11 -2.96
N LEU A 83 0.00 -3.27 -2.85
CA LEU A 83 -1.46 -3.36 -2.73
C LEU A 83 -1.97 -2.72 -1.44
N ALA A 84 -1.29 -2.96 -0.32
CA ALA A 84 -1.64 -2.35 0.96
C ALA A 84 -1.49 -0.82 0.91
N PHE A 85 -0.43 -0.33 0.27
CA PHE A 85 -0.20 1.10 0.10
C PHE A 85 -1.29 1.77 -0.73
N ILE A 86 -1.62 1.26 -1.92
CA ILE A 86 -2.69 1.79 -2.77
C ILE A 86 -4.03 1.82 -2.04
N LYS A 87 -4.39 0.73 -1.33
CA LYS A 87 -5.65 0.68 -0.57
C LYS A 87 -5.69 1.74 0.53
N THR A 88 -4.55 1.98 1.18
CA THR A 88 -4.43 3.03 2.21
C THR A 88 -4.60 4.41 1.58
N TRP A 89 -3.99 4.65 0.42
CA TRP A 89 -4.14 5.88 -0.34
C TRP A 89 -5.60 6.12 -0.76
N GLU A 90 -6.27 5.12 -1.34
CA GLU A 90 -7.69 5.21 -1.73
C GLU A 90 -8.58 5.54 -0.53
N LYS A 91 -8.30 4.93 0.63
CA LYS A 91 -8.97 5.22 1.89
C LYS A 91 -8.76 6.67 2.32
N GLN A 92 -7.52 7.19 2.28
CA GLN A 92 -7.22 8.58 2.63
C GLN A 92 -7.92 9.58 1.70
N VAL A 93 -7.93 9.32 0.40
CA VAL A 93 -8.62 10.17 -0.59
C VAL A 93 -10.13 10.17 -0.34
N ARG A 94 -10.73 9.01 -0.05
CA ARG A 94 -12.14 8.92 0.33
C ARG A 94 -12.44 9.76 1.57
N TYR A 95 -11.62 9.67 2.61
CA TYR A 95 -11.81 10.50 3.81
C TYR A 95 -11.69 11.99 3.51
N LYS A 96 -10.70 12.40 2.71
CA LYS A 96 -10.54 13.81 2.33
C LYS A 96 -11.79 14.34 1.62
N LYS A 97 -12.43 13.54 0.77
CA LYS A 97 -13.71 13.89 0.12
C LYS A 97 -14.86 14.01 1.13
N ILE A 98 -14.99 13.06 2.06
CA ILE A 98 -16.03 13.10 3.10
C ILE A 98 -15.86 14.34 4.00
N TRP A 99 -14.64 14.63 4.43
CA TRP A 99 -14.33 15.79 5.25
C TRP A 99 -14.62 17.11 4.53
N LYS A 100 -14.24 17.22 3.25
CA LYS A 100 -14.58 18.39 2.44
C LYS A 100 -16.09 18.59 2.35
N ASN A 101 -16.84 17.53 2.05
CA ASN A 101 -18.30 17.60 2.00
C ASN A 101 -18.91 18.02 3.35
N ALA A 102 -18.39 17.49 4.46
CA ALA A 102 -18.85 17.87 5.80
C ALA A 102 -18.56 19.36 6.10
N GLN A 103 -17.37 19.85 5.74
CA GLN A 103 -17.03 21.28 5.86
C GLN A 103 -17.94 22.15 5.01
N ASP A 104 -18.23 21.75 3.78
CA ASP A 104 -19.12 22.48 2.87
C ASP A 104 -20.55 22.54 3.44
N VAL A 105 -21.06 21.45 4.03
CA VAL A 105 -22.36 21.41 4.71
C VAL A 105 -22.40 22.34 5.93
N ILE A 106 -21.39 22.29 6.81
CA ILE A 106 -21.28 23.18 7.98
C ILE A 106 -21.18 24.65 7.56
N ARG A 107 -20.49 24.95 6.46
CA ARG A 107 -20.38 26.31 5.93
C ARG A 107 -21.70 26.81 5.36
N CYS A 108 -22.41 25.97 4.60
CA CYS A 108 -23.69 26.32 3.98
C CYS A 108 -24.83 26.41 4.99
N TYR A 109 -24.74 25.68 6.09
CA TYR A 109 -25.71 25.67 7.16
C TYR A 109 -24.97 25.72 8.50
N PRO A 110 -24.70 26.92 9.07
CA PRO A 110 -23.96 27.06 10.32
C PRO A 110 -24.81 26.72 11.57
N ASP A 111 -26.13 26.64 11.42
CA ASP A 111 -27.17 26.50 12.44
C ASP A 111 -27.76 25.08 12.54
N LEU A 112 -27.04 24.08 12.02
CA LEU A 112 -27.50 22.70 11.92
C LEU A 112 -27.93 22.10 13.25
N THR A 113 -29.21 21.74 13.32
CA THR A 113 -29.75 20.81 14.30
C THR A 113 -30.05 19.47 13.61
N PHE A 114 -30.04 18.37 14.37
CA PHE A 114 -29.91 16.97 13.92
C PHE A 114 -30.98 16.41 12.93
N GLY A 115 -31.85 17.23 12.33
CA GLY A 115 -33.03 16.78 11.57
C GLY A 115 -33.18 17.26 10.12
N SER A 116 -32.25 18.02 9.55
CA SER A 116 -32.44 18.61 8.20
C SER A 116 -31.92 17.72 7.06
N ASN A 117 -32.78 17.47 6.06
CA ASN A 117 -32.40 16.85 4.79
C ASN A 117 -31.62 17.87 3.93
N PHE A 118 -30.34 17.60 3.63
CA PHE A 118 -29.49 18.51 2.87
C PHE A 118 -29.57 18.28 1.37
N THR A 119 -29.83 19.34 0.62
CA THR A 119 -29.47 19.45 -0.81
C THR A 119 -28.17 20.24 -0.95
N SER A 120 -27.35 19.88 -1.93
CA SER A 120 -26.07 20.55 -2.18
C SER A 120 -26.27 22.03 -2.53
N CYS A 121 -25.42 22.88 -1.96
CA CYS A 121 -24.98 24.13 -2.59
C CYS A 121 -24.32 23.82 -3.95
#